data_AF-A0A5M8RUZ1-F1
#
_entry.id   AF-A0A5M8RUZ1-F1
#
_cell.length_a   1.000
_cell.length_b   1.000
_cell.length_c   1.000
_cell.angle_alpha   90.00
_cell.angle_beta   90.00
_cell.angle_gamma   90.00
#
_symmetry.space_group_name_H-M   'P 1'
#
loop_
_entity.id
_entity.type
_entity.pdbx_description
1 polymer ?
#
loop_
_entity_poly.entity_id
_entity_poly.type
_entity_poly.pdbx_seq_one_letter_code
_entity_poly.pdbx_strand_id
1 'polypeptide(L)'
;MKSGLIINFYGHDALDVGLIEINRIKRNGELQTFEFHLCKTKDFHEFKKNIKEKRRTFLIGEENGVRSFELLVDENGYGTFRYPEWGDRTKEFEDYVLSVKNKVKFPSLEKNDLKNAVNHYVNNELKNLPENLADDESLHSLKEIYFREFQSEQNLKKGEYCYLAFRDWLLENTSMVDVDRA
;
A
#
# COMPACT_ATOMS: atom_id res chain seq x y z
N MET A 1 9.71 -20.58 -6.15
CA MET A 1 9.40 -19.17 -5.79
C MET A 1 10.21 -18.78 -4.57
N LYS A 2 10.66 -17.53 -4.47
CA LYS A 2 11.25 -17.03 -3.22
C LYS A 2 10.11 -16.85 -2.20
N SER A 3 10.31 -17.29 -0.97
CA SER A 3 9.39 -16.89 0.10
C SER A 3 9.59 -15.42 0.43
N GLY A 4 8.55 -14.77 0.94
CA GLY A 4 8.66 -13.36 1.27
C GLY A 4 7.34 -12.71 1.64
N LEU A 5 7.44 -11.45 2.06
CA LEU A 5 6.34 -10.61 2.53
C LEU A 5 6.04 -9.52 1.51
N ILE A 6 4.76 -9.40 1.16
CA ILE A 6 4.21 -8.24 0.44
C ILE A 6 3.33 -7.49 1.43
N ILE A 7 3.68 -6.23 1.70
CA ILE A 7 2.99 -5.37 2.65
C ILE A 7 2.23 -4.32 1.86
N ASN A 8 0.90 -4.32 1.98
CA ASN A 8 0.03 -3.33 1.35
C ASN A 8 -0.63 -2.48 2.44
N PHE A 9 -0.65 -1.17 2.24
CA PHE A 9 -1.39 -0.23 3.08
C PHE A 9 -2.51 0.41 2.27
N TYR A 10 -3.70 0.44 2.84
CA TYR A 10 -4.86 1.10 2.26
C TYR A 10 -5.28 2.23 3.20
N GLY A 11 -4.87 3.45 2.85
CA GLY A 11 -5.16 4.65 3.64
C GLY A 11 -6.63 5.03 3.59
N HIS A 12 -7.14 5.57 4.70
CA HIS A 12 -8.46 6.16 4.81
C HIS A 12 -8.30 7.64 5.17
N ASP A 13 -8.26 8.52 4.15
CA ASP A 13 -7.90 9.93 4.29
C ASP A 13 -8.71 10.68 5.36
N ALA A 14 -9.99 10.34 5.54
CA ALA A 14 -10.85 11.00 6.52
C ALA A 14 -10.52 10.69 7.99
N LEU A 15 -9.76 9.62 8.26
CA LEU A 15 -9.51 9.12 9.62
C LEU A 15 -8.02 9.10 10.00
N ASP A 16 -7.12 9.51 9.08
CA ASP A 16 -5.66 9.44 9.24
C ASP A 16 -5.12 8.07 9.70
N VAL A 17 -5.83 7.02 9.32
CA VAL A 17 -5.50 5.62 9.60
C VAL A 17 -5.73 4.79 8.34
N GLY A 18 -5.16 3.60 8.30
CA GLY A 18 -5.42 2.67 7.21
C GLY A 18 -5.43 1.20 7.63
N LEU A 19 -5.85 0.38 6.68
CA LEU A 19 -5.80 -1.08 6.74
C LEU A 19 -4.42 -1.55 6.27
N ILE A 20 -3.80 -2.45 7.03
CA ILE A 20 -2.59 -3.15 6.62
C ILE A 20 -2.91 -4.58 6.24
N GLU A 21 -2.46 -4.98 5.06
CA GLU A 21 -2.55 -6.32 4.54
C GLU A 21 -1.14 -6.88 4.34
N ILE A 22 -0.81 -7.93 5.09
CA ILE A 22 0.47 -8.63 5.03
C ILE A 22 0.24 -9.97 4.34
N ASN A 23 0.84 -10.13 3.17
CA ASN A 23 0.76 -11.34 2.37
C ASN A 23 2.09 -12.07 2.46
N ARG A 24 2.06 -13.26 3.07
CA ARG A 24 3.20 -14.17 3.11
C ARG A 24 3.10 -15.16 1.97
N ILE A 25 4.10 -15.15 1.10
CA ILE A 25 4.29 -16.17 0.06
C ILE A 25 5.28 -17.18 0.60
N LYS A 26 4.85 -18.43 0.79
CA LYS A 26 5.73 -19.52 1.24
C LYS A 26 6.52 -20.10 0.06
N ARG A 27 7.59 -20.86 0.33
CA ARG A 27 8.45 -21.46 -0.72
C ARG A 27 7.70 -22.38 -1.68
N ASN A 28 6.65 -23.04 -1.18
CA ASN A 28 5.75 -23.91 -1.95
C ASN A 28 4.71 -23.13 -2.79
N GLY A 29 4.71 -21.79 -2.74
CA GLY A 29 3.75 -20.94 -3.44
C GLY A 29 2.45 -20.69 -2.68
N GLU A 30 2.28 -21.25 -1.48
CA GLU A 30 1.10 -21.01 -0.65
C GLU A 30 1.07 -19.54 -0.18
N LEU A 31 -0.10 -18.91 -0.33
CA LEU A 31 -0.37 -17.54 0.09
C LEU A 31 -1.12 -17.54 1.42
N GLN A 32 -0.58 -16.84 2.41
CA GLN A 32 -1.24 -16.56 3.67
C GLN A 32 -1.41 -15.05 3.83
N THR A 33 -2.66 -14.58 3.96
CA THR A 33 -2.99 -13.16 4.07
C THR A 33 -3.46 -12.83 5.47
N PHE A 34 -2.90 -11.76 6.04
CA PHE A 34 -3.30 -11.19 7.32
C PHE A 34 -3.76 -9.75 7.10
N GLU A 35 -4.91 -9.40 7.65
CA GLU A 35 -5.51 -8.06 7.52
C GLU A 35 -5.73 -7.48 8.92
N PHE A 36 -5.18 -6.29 9.16
CA PHE A 36 -5.30 -5.58 10.43
C PHE A 36 -5.76 -4.16 10.21
N HIS A 37 -6.72 -3.73 11.03
CA HIS A 37 -7.17 -2.35 11.07
C HIS A 37 -6.22 -1.56 11.97
N LEU A 38 -5.86 -0.35 11.52
CA LEU A 38 -5.23 0.71 12.30
C LEU A 38 -3.70 0.65 12.41
N CYS A 39 -3.07 1.20 11.37
CA CYS A 39 -1.83 1.96 11.50
C CYS A 39 -2.12 3.41 11.12
N LYS A 40 -1.52 4.39 11.81
CA LYS A 40 -1.58 5.78 11.38
C LYS A 40 -0.89 5.92 10.03
N THR A 41 -1.45 6.73 9.14
CA THR A 41 -0.89 6.95 7.81
C THR A 41 0.56 7.46 7.87
N LYS A 42 0.85 8.35 8.83
CA LYS A 42 2.21 8.85 9.07
C LYS A 42 3.21 7.73 9.41
N ASP A 43 2.83 6.83 10.31
CA ASP A 43 3.71 5.76 10.79
C ASP A 43 4.03 4.78 9.64
N PHE A 44 3.04 4.48 8.79
CA PHE A 44 3.26 3.67 7.60
C PHE A 44 4.23 4.34 6.61
N HIS A 45 4.05 5.64 6.35
CA HIS A 45 4.94 6.37 5.45
C HIS A 45 6.38 6.43 5.94
N GLU A 46 6.59 6.64 7.25
CA GLU A 46 7.90 6.59 7.88
C GLU A 46 8.51 5.18 7.75
N PHE A 47 7.73 4.14 8.03
CA PHE A 47 8.14 2.75 7.88
C PHE A 47 8.57 2.43 6.44
N LYS A 48 7.75 2.79 5.45
CA LYS A 48 8.05 2.60 4.02
C LYS A 48 9.33 3.33 3.61
N LYS A 49 9.50 4.58 4.06
CA LYS A 49 10.72 5.37 3.81
C LYS A 49 11.97 4.68 4.39
N ASN A 50 11.91 4.26 5.65
CA ASN A 50 13.04 3.62 6.31
C ASN A 50 13.45 2.31 5.63
N ILE A 51 12.49 1.50 5.15
CA ILE A 51 12.80 0.29 4.35
C ILE A 51 13.55 0.65 3.07
N LYS A 52 13.10 1.68 2.33
CA LYS A 52 13.78 2.15 1.11
C LYS A 52 15.21 2.61 1.40
N GLU A 53 15.40 3.27 2.54
CA GLU A 53 16.70 3.78 3.01
C GLU A 53 17.57 2.71 3.70
N LYS A 54 17.13 1.44 3.73
CA LYS A 54 17.82 0.32 4.40
C LYS A 54 18.11 0.60 5.89
N ARG A 55 17.16 1.24 6.56
CA ARG A 55 17.21 1.51 7.99
C ARG A 55 16.36 0.50 8.74
N ARG A 56 16.86 0.05 9.89
CA ARG A 56 16.05 -0.72 10.82
C ARG A 56 14.82 0.08 11.21
N THR A 57 13.65 -0.54 11.09
CA THR A 57 12.37 0.13 11.34
C THR A 57 11.35 -0.86 11.90
N PHE A 58 10.26 -0.32 12.42
CA PHE A 58 9.15 -1.12 12.93
C PHE A 58 7.82 -0.46 12.62
N LEU A 59 6.77 -1.28 12.65
CA LEU A 59 5.39 -0.86 12.49
C LEU A 59 4.53 -1.65 13.48
N ILE A 60 3.69 -0.95 14.22
CA ILE A 60 2.79 -1.55 15.20
C ILE A 60 1.37 -1.18 14.81
N GLY A 61 0.51 -2.19 14.73
CA GLY A 61 -0.93 -1.98 14.65
C GLY A 61 -1.53 -2.00 16.05
N GLU A 62 -2.38 -1.03 16.36
CA GLU A 62 -3.10 -0.97 17.64
C GLU A 62 -4.59 -0.76 17.39
N GLU A 63 -5.42 -1.66 17.93
CA GLU A 63 -6.87 -1.58 17.89
C GLU A 63 -7.41 -1.42 19.32
N ASN A 64 -8.05 -0.28 19.60
CA ASN A 64 -8.58 0.06 20.93
C ASN A 64 -7.54 -0.06 22.07
N GLY A 65 -6.28 0.29 21.81
CA GLY A 65 -5.19 0.20 22.78
C GLY A 65 -4.60 -1.20 22.96
N VAL A 66 -5.05 -2.18 22.15
CA VAL A 66 -4.50 -3.54 22.10
C VAL A 66 -3.65 -3.68 20.84
N ARG A 67 -2.41 -4.14 20.99
CA ARG A 67 -1.54 -4.42 19.83
C ARG A 67 -2.12 -5.54 18.99
N SER A 68 -2.47 -5.23 17.75
CA SER A 68 -3.04 -6.16 16.78
C SER A 68 -1.95 -6.85 15.95
N PHE A 69 -0.80 -6.21 15.73
CA PHE A 69 0.40 -6.83 15.17
C PHE A 69 1.67 -6.02 15.44
N GLU A 70 2.83 -6.65 15.25
CA GLU A 70 4.14 -5.98 15.19
C GLU A 70 4.91 -6.45 13.96
N LEU A 71 5.52 -5.52 13.23
CA LEU A 71 6.37 -5.81 12.08
C LEU A 71 7.70 -5.10 12.27
N LEU A 72 8.78 -5.85 12.40
CA LEU A 72 10.14 -5.33 12.54
C LEU A 72 10.91 -5.67 11.27
N VAL A 73 11.61 -4.70 10.70
CA VAL A 73 12.43 -4.91 9.49
C VAL A 73 13.84 -4.42 9.76
N ASP A 74 14.82 -5.27 9.47
CA ASP A 74 16.24 -4.92 9.60
C ASP A 74 16.78 -4.19 8.36
N GLU A 75 18.02 -3.70 8.43
CA GLU A 75 18.71 -3.03 7.32
C GLU A 75 18.91 -3.91 6.08
N ASN A 76 18.82 -5.24 6.21
CA ASN A 76 18.96 -6.19 5.12
C ASN A 76 17.62 -6.45 4.41
N GLY A 77 16.50 -6.03 4.99
CA GLY A 77 15.15 -6.25 4.49
C GLY A 77 14.50 -7.54 4.99
N TYR A 78 15.04 -8.19 6.02
CA TYR A 78 14.36 -9.29 6.70
C TYR A 78 13.30 -8.74 7.65
N GLY A 79 12.06 -9.21 7.47
CA GLY A 79 10.92 -8.83 8.27
C GLY A 79 10.54 -9.91 9.28
N THR A 80 10.51 -9.56 10.56
CA THR A 80 9.87 -10.36 11.61
C THR A 80 8.46 -9.84 11.83
N PHE A 81 7.46 -10.68 11.56
CA PHE A 81 6.06 -10.36 11.76
C PHE A 81 5.48 -11.14 12.95
N ARG A 82 4.85 -10.43 13.89
CA ARG A 82 4.21 -10.99 15.08
C ARG A 82 2.73 -10.60 15.13
N TYR A 83 1.88 -11.54 15.50
CA TYR A 83 0.44 -11.33 15.59
C TYR A 83 -0.18 -12.23 16.67
N PRO A 84 -1.27 -11.79 17.33
CA PRO A 84 -1.99 -12.59 18.29
C PRO A 84 -2.88 -13.63 17.59
N GLU A 85 -2.98 -14.83 18.17
CA GLU A 85 -4.00 -15.84 17.87
C GLU A 85 -4.85 -16.12 19.13
N TRP A 86 -5.99 -16.78 18.94
CA TRP A 86 -6.88 -17.19 20.04
C TRP A 86 -6.12 -17.92 21.17
N GLY A 87 -6.36 -17.50 22.41
CA GLY A 87 -5.78 -18.11 23.62
C GLY A 87 -4.43 -17.53 24.06
N ASP A 88 -4.25 -16.22 23.90
CA ASP A 88 -3.05 -15.43 24.32
C ASP A 88 -1.73 -15.91 23.70
N ARG A 89 -1.79 -16.62 22.57
CA ARG A 89 -0.59 -17.10 21.87
C ARG A 89 -0.17 -16.10 20.82
N THR A 90 0.98 -15.47 21.00
CA THR A 90 1.64 -14.72 19.92
C THR A 90 2.30 -15.70 18.97
N LYS A 91 1.99 -15.57 17.67
CA LYS A 91 2.72 -16.23 16.59
C LYS A 91 3.71 -15.27 15.97
N GLU A 92 4.79 -15.83 15.46
CA GLU A 92 5.75 -15.08 14.66
C GLU A 92 6.26 -15.88 13.46
N PHE A 93 6.65 -15.15 12.43
CA PHE A 93 7.45 -15.68 11.34
C PHE A 93 8.43 -14.62 10.82
N GLU A 94 9.47 -15.11 10.15
CA GLU A 94 10.47 -14.29 9.52
C GLU A 94 10.57 -14.62 8.03
N ASP A 95 10.54 -13.59 7.20
CA ASP A 95 10.66 -13.70 5.75
C ASP A 95 11.18 -12.38 5.15
N TYR A 96 11.72 -12.43 3.94
CA TYR A 96 12.24 -11.26 3.25
C TYR A 96 11.12 -10.32 2.79
N VAL A 97 11.27 -9.01 2.97
CA VAL A 97 10.33 -8.02 2.45
C VAL A 97 10.51 -7.89 0.93
N LEU A 98 9.52 -8.35 0.17
CA LEU A 98 9.54 -8.29 -1.29
C LEU A 98 9.06 -6.93 -1.81
N SER A 99 8.04 -6.35 -1.18
CA SER A 99 7.52 -5.04 -1.54
C SER A 99 6.68 -4.42 -0.43
N VAL A 100 6.64 -3.09 -0.42
CA VAL A 100 5.81 -2.26 0.47
C VAL A 100 5.11 -1.23 -0.39
N LYS A 101 3.78 -1.30 -0.50
CA LYS A 101 3.00 -0.48 -1.45
C LYS A 101 1.84 0.25 -0.78
N ASN A 102 1.60 1.50 -1.17
CA ASN A 102 0.33 2.17 -0.90
C ASN A 102 -0.68 1.75 -1.95
N LYS A 103 -1.86 1.32 -1.52
CA LYS A 103 -2.92 0.88 -2.41
C LYS A 103 -4.23 1.58 -2.08
N VAL A 104 -5.13 1.53 -3.04
CA VAL A 104 -6.51 2.01 -2.90
C VAL A 104 -7.47 0.90 -3.23
N LYS A 105 -8.63 0.94 -2.57
CA LYS A 105 -9.75 0.04 -2.82
C LYS A 105 -10.92 0.83 -3.36
N PHE A 106 -11.56 0.31 -4.39
CA PHE A 106 -12.88 0.77 -4.83
C PHE A 106 -13.83 -0.41 -4.90
N PRO A 107 -15.10 -0.23 -4.52
CA PRO A 107 -16.10 -1.26 -4.75
C PRO A 107 -16.23 -1.54 -6.25
N SER A 108 -16.63 -2.77 -6.60
CA SER A 108 -17.06 -3.07 -7.95
C SER A 108 -18.35 -2.31 -8.26
N LEU A 109 -18.25 -1.35 -9.19
CA LEU A 109 -19.34 -0.49 -9.65
C LEU A 109 -19.53 -0.66 -11.15
N GLU A 110 -20.64 -0.14 -11.69
CA GLU A 110 -20.79 -0.02 -13.14
C GLU A 110 -19.65 0.85 -13.72
N LYS A 111 -19.26 0.56 -14.96
CA LYS A 111 -18.04 1.14 -15.58
C LYS A 111 -17.97 2.66 -15.47
N ASN A 112 -19.08 3.36 -15.71
CA ASN A 112 -19.12 4.83 -15.66
C ASN A 112 -18.99 5.35 -14.22
N ASP A 113 -19.64 4.70 -13.27
CA ASP A 113 -19.58 5.07 -11.86
C ASP A 113 -18.19 4.82 -11.27
N LEU A 114 -17.58 3.68 -11.62
CA LEU A 114 -16.20 3.38 -11.26
C LEU A 114 -15.25 4.43 -11.83
N LYS A 115 -15.40 4.77 -13.12
CA LYS A 115 -14.59 5.80 -13.78
C LYS A 115 -14.72 7.15 -13.08
N ASN A 116 -15.94 7.54 -12.72
CA ASN A 116 -16.21 8.78 -12.00
C ASN A 116 -15.57 8.79 -10.60
N ALA A 117 -15.69 7.69 -9.85
CA ALA A 117 -15.10 7.56 -8.53
C ALA A 117 -13.56 7.61 -8.57
N VAL A 118 -12.94 6.88 -9.49
CA VAL A 118 -11.48 6.88 -9.69
C VAL A 118 -11.00 8.25 -10.14
N ASN A 119 -11.69 8.90 -11.08
CA ASN A 119 -11.34 10.25 -11.52
C ASN A 119 -11.42 11.28 -10.38
N HIS A 120 -12.45 11.18 -9.54
CA HIS A 120 -12.57 12.04 -8.36
C HIS A 120 -11.38 11.86 -7.42
N TYR A 121 -11.02 10.62 -7.11
CA TYR A 121 -9.84 10.29 -6.30
C TYR A 121 -8.54 10.85 -6.90
N VAL A 122 -8.27 10.57 -8.18
CA VAL A 122 -7.04 11.03 -8.85
C VAL A 122 -6.97 12.56 -8.87
N ASN A 123 -8.09 13.25 -9.13
CA ASN A 123 -8.15 14.70 -9.07
C ASN A 123 -7.81 15.27 -7.69
N ASN A 124 -8.22 14.61 -6.60
CA ASN A 124 -7.88 15.03 -5.25
C ASN A 124 -6.39 14.79 -4.95
N GLU A 125 -5.84 13.66 -5.39
CA GLU A 125 -4.42 13.37 -5.23
C GLU A 125 -3.52 14.38 -5.95
N LEU A 126 -3.92 14.80 -7.16
CA LEU A 126 -3.23 15.80 -7.96
C LEU A 126 -3.23 17.18 -7.32
N LYS A 127 -4.34 17.63 -6.70
CA LYS A 127 -4.40 18.92 -5.99
C LYS A 127 -3.38 19.00 -4.85
N ASN A 128 -3.03 17.86 -4.29
CA ASN A 128 -2.08 17.74 -3.19
C ASN A 128 -0.63 17.53 -3.69
N LEU A 129 -0.37 17.55 -5.00
CA LEU A 129 0.99 17.49 -5.56
C LEU A 129 1.58 18.90 -5.65
N PRO A 130 2.92 19.04 -5.60
CA PRO A 130 3.58 20.31 -5.87
C PRO A 130 3.24 20.84 -7.27
N GLU A 131 3.06 22.16 -7.41
CA GLU A 131 2.59 22.83 -8.64
C GLU A 131 3.47 22.56 -9.89
N ASN A 132 4.72 22.12 -9.71
CA ASN A 132 5.68 21.86 -10.79
C ASN A 132 5.40 20.57 -11.61
N LEU A 133 4.41 19.77 -11.23
CA LEU A 133 4.05 18.51 -11.91
C LEU A 133 2.77 18.61 -12.76
N ALA A 134 2.15 19.78 -12.83
CA ALA A 134 0.82 19.95 -13.45
C ALA A 134 0.88 20.69 -14.79
N ASP A 135 1.26 19.99 -15.86
CA ASP A 135 1.02 20.45 -17.23
C ASP A 135 -0.22 19.73 -17.79
N ASP A 136 -1.25 20.51 -18.15
CA ASP A 136 -2.66 20.07 -18.20
C ASP A 136 -2.97 18.98 -19.26
N GLU A 137 -2.28 18.95 -20.40
CA GLU A 137 -2.50 17.93 -21.46
C GLU A 137 -1.89 16.56 -21.10
N SER A 138 -0.79 16.54 -20.35
CA SER A 138 -0.13 15.32 -19.91
C SER A 138 -0.93 14.59 -18.83
N LEU A 139 -1.61 15.34 -17.97
CA LEU A 139 -2.41 14.85 -16.85
C LEU A 139 -3.65 14.07 -17.28
N HIS A 140 -4.34 14.50 -18.35
CA HIS A 140 -5.52 13.78 -18.82
C HIS A 140 -5.14 12.40 -19.37
N SER A 141 -4.03 12.33 -20.10
CA SER A 141 -3.48 11.07 -20.60
C SER A 141 -3.10 10.11 -19.47
N LEU A 142 -2.48 10.61 -18.40
CA LEU A 142 -2.13 9.80 -17.22
C LEU A 142 -3.34 9.25 -16.47
N LYS A 143 -4.44 10.02 -16.35
CA LYS A 143 -5.70 9.57 -15.74
C LYS A 143 -6.30 8.38 -16.48
N GLU A 144 -6.36 8.46 -17.80
CA GLU A 144 -6.93 7.38 -18.62
C GLU A 144 -6.05 6.12 -18.60
N ILE A 145 -4.71 6.28 -18.61
CA ILE A 145 -3.78 5.15 -18.47
C ILE A 145 -3.97 4.49 -17.10
N TYR A 146 -3.95 5.27 -16.02
CA TYR A 146 -4.16 4.77 -14.66
C TYR A 146 -5.49 4.04 -14.53
N PHE A 147 -6.60 4.62 -15.03
CA PHE A 147 -7.91 3.99 -14.95
C PHE A 147 -7.96 2.66 -15.73
N ARG A 148 -7.36 2.61 -16.93
CA ARG A 148 -7.30 1.38 -17.73
C ARG A 148 -6.54 0.27 -17.01
N GLU A 149 -5.41 0.59 -16.39
CA GLU A 149 -4.61 -0.38 -15.62
C GLU A 149 -5.33 -0.81 -14.34
N PHE A 150 -5.91 0.16 -13.64
CA PHE A 150 -6.75 -0.04 -12.46
C PHE A 150 -7.89 -1.04 -12.72
N GLN A 151 -8.60 -0.89 -13.84
CA GLN A 151 -9.76 -1.72 -14.20
C GLN A 151 -9.40 -3.15 -14.65
N SER A 152 -8.12 -3.52 -14.74
CA SER A 152 -7.72 -4.86 -15.16
C SER A 152 -8.24 -5.95 -14.20
N GLU A 153 -8.63 -7.12 -14.75
CA GLU A 153 -9.25 -8.21 -13.97
C GLU A 153 -8.37 -8.71 -12.80
N GLN A 154 -7.05 -8.67 -12.97
CA GLN A 154 -6.07 -9.02 -11.93
C GLN A 154 -6.17 -8.16 -10.65
N ASN A 155 -6.76 -6.97 -10.76
CA ASN A 155 -6.96 -6.07 -9.63
C ASN A 155 -8.30 -6.30 -8.91
N LEU A 156 -9.23 -7.06 -9.50
CA LEU A 156 -10.52 -7.36 -8.89
C LEU A 156 -10.36 -8.52 -7.89
N LYS A 157 -10.52 -8.23 -6.61
CA LYS A 157 -10.44 -9.21 -5.51
C LYS A 157 -11.65 -9.09 -4.61
N LYS A 158 -12.38 -10.19 -4.44
CA LYS A 158 -13.56 -10.28 -3.55
C LYS A 158 -14.59 -9.15 -3.75
N GLY A 159 -14.80 -8.72 -5.00
CA GLY A 159 -15.77 -7.66 -5.33
C GLY A 159 -15.24 -6.23 -5.16
N GLU A 160 -13.94 -6.05 -4.91
CA GLU A 160 -13.27 -4.76 -4.83
C GLU A 160 -12.11 -4.70 -5.81
N TYR A 161 -11.94 -3.56 -6.49
CA TYR A 161 -10.71 -3.26 -7.22
C TYR A 161 -9.65 -2.75 -6.26
N CYS A 162 -8.53 -3.47 -6.18
CA CYS A 162 -7.38 -3.15 -5.34
C CYS A 162 -6.17 -2.85 -6.22
N TYR A 163 -5.72 -1.60 -6.25
CA TYR A 163 -4.59 -1.19 -7.10
C TYR A 163 -3.65 -0.22 -6.39
N LEU A 164 -2.51 0.08 -7.01
CA LEU A 164 -1.53 1.05 -6.50
C LEU A 164 -2.17 2.43 -6.35
N ALA A 165 -1.91 3.13 -5.25
CA ALA A 165 -2.33 4.50 -5.07
C ALA A 165 -1.76 5.38 -6.19
N PHE A 166 -2.50 6.38 -6.65
CA PHE A 166 -2.14 7.16 -7.84
C PHE A 166 -0.75 7.80 -7.72
N ARG A 167 -0.41 8.36 -6.56
CA ARG A 167 0.94 8.91 -6.30
C ARG A 167 2.06 7.89 -6.46
N ASP A 168 1.89 6.72 -5.86
CA ASP A 168 2.86 5.63 -5.98
C ASP A 168 2.94 5.13 -7.43
N TRP A 169 1.81 5.04 -8.12
CA TRP A 169 1.75 4.65 -9.53
C TRP A 169 2.47 5.64 -10.43
N LEU A 170 2.27 6.94 -10.20
CA LEU A 170 2.94 7.99 -10.93
C LEU A 170 4.46 7.85 -10.78
N LEU A 171 4.95 7.73 -9.54
CA LEU A 171 6.39 7.54 -9.26
C LEU A 171 6.98 6.26 -9.89
N GLU A 172 6.19 5.18 -10.01
CA GLU A 172 6.63 3.94 -10.65
C GLU A 172 6.60 4.02 -12.20
N ASN A 173 5.77 4.87 -12.81
CA ASN A 173 5.50 4.88 -14.26
C ASN A 173 5.99 6.12 -15.00
N THR A 174 6.27 7.22 -14.31
CA THR A 174 6.97 8.35 -14.90
C THR A 174 8.43 8.30 -14.47
N SER A 175 9.37 8.38 -15.42
CA SER A 175 10.82 8.50 -15.14
C SER A 175 11.20 9.81 -14.44
N MET A 176 10.22 10.51 -13.89
CA MET A 176 10.31 11.72 -13.09
C MET A 176 9.67 11.31 -11.76
N VAL A 177 10.35 11.37 -10.61
CA VAL A 177 11.05 12.55 -10.13
C VAL A 177 12.22 12.13 -9.22
N ASP A 178 13.45 12.47 -9.60
CA ASP A 178 14.52 12.74 -8.65
C ASP A 178 14.11 13.98 -7.82
N VAL A 179 13.26 13.81 -6.80
CA VAL A 179 12.98 14.85 -5.78
C VAL A 179 14.06 14.82 -4.69
N ASP A 180 15.33 14.68 -5.07
CA ASP A 180 16.48 14.75 -4.15
C ASP A 180 17.54 15.75 -4.63
N ARG A 181 17.12 16.82 -5.31
CA ARG A 181 17.96 18.00 -5.55
C ARG A 181 17.16 19.31 -5.51
N ALA A 182 16.94 19.82 -4.29
CA ALA A 182 17.08 21.23 -3.93
C ALA A 182 17.00 21.38 -2.40
#